data_AF-A0AA42UBD7-F1
#
_entry.id   AF-A0AA42UBD7-F1
#
_cell.length_a   1.000
_cell.length_b   1.000
_cell.length_c   1.000
_cell.angle_alpha   90.00
_cell.angle_beta   90.00
_cell.angle_gamma   90.00
#
_symmetry.space_group_name_H-M   'P 1'
#
loop_
_entity.id
_entity.type
_entity.pdbx_description
1 polymer ?
#
loop_
_entity_poly.entity_id
_entity_poly.type
_entity_poly.pdbx_seq_one_letter_code
_entity_poly.pdbx_strand_id
1 'polypeptide(L)'
;TLTGPVLFIGMAETAVGLGAGVFDEVRHQHRESVYLTSTRHPVDGTLLCEFKEEHSHATDHLIYLPDDEEKRRRVTNARTLVLIDDEATTGNTFINLLSALRNTGKLQHIEQVIAVTLTDWSGKALSERSTLPVTSVSLVSGQWGWTTLPDAPVPDMPKVNVTSRGEWDIQGKQSWGRLGMLAPAADLGHEVSVRKGERVLVLGTGEFVWEPFLLAERLEAAGAKAFYG
;
A
#
# COMPACT_ATOMS: atom_id res chain seq x y z
N THR A 1 -19.99 6.90 -0.87
CA THR A 1 -19.86 7.02 -2.35
C THR A 1 -18.50 7.58 -2.67
N LEU A 2 -17.74 6.97 -3.58
CA LEU A 2 -16.40 7.47 -3.93
C LEU A 2 -16.52 8.57 -4.99
N THR A 3 -16.06 9.77 -4.64
CA THR A 3 -15.98 10.89 -5.58
C THR A 3 -14.67 10.78 -6.36
N GLY A 4 -14.75 10.57 -7.67
CA GLY A 4 -13.57 10.37 -8.52
C GLY A 4 -12.95 11.69 -9.02
N PRO A 5 -11.67 11.69 -9.44
CA PRO A 5 -10.71 10.58 -9.44
C PRO A 5 -10.39 10.03 -8.04
N VAL A 6 -10.09 8.73 -7.94
CA VAL A 6 -9.84 8.04 -6.66
C VAL A 6 -8.39 7.58 -6.62
N LEU A 7 -7.65 8.04 -5.61
CA LEU A 7 -6.27 7.63 -5.39
C LEU A 7 -6.24 6.58 -4.27
N PHE A 8 -5.72 5.40 -4.57
CA PHE A 8 -5.48 4.34 -3.61
C PHE A 8 -3.98 4.31 -3.28
N ILE A 9 -3.64 4.22 -2.00
CA ILE A 9 -2.26 4.12 -1.52
C ILE A 9 -2.16 2.91 -0.58
N GLY A 10 -1.46 1.87 -1.02
CA GLY A 10 -1.10 0.72 -0.18
C GLY A 10 0.19 0.97 0.59
N MET A 11 0.18 0.67 1.89
CA MET A 11 1.36 0.75 2.74
C MET A 11 2.32 -0.41 2.48
N ALA A 12 3.59 -0.10 2.22
CA ALA A 12 4.63 -1.11 2.13
C ALA A 12 5.08 -1.58 3.52
N GLU A 13 5.45 -2.85 3.69
CA GLU A 13 5.45 -3.89 2.65
C GLU A 13 4.15 -4.70 2.63
N THR A 14 3.56 -4.95 3.81
CA THR A 14 2.54 -5.97 4.03
C THR A 14 1.19 -5.66 3.39
N ALA A 15 0.84 -4.38 3.24
CA ALA A 15 -0.45 -3.98 2.68
C ALA A 15 -0.41 -3.69 1.17
N VAL A 16 0.71 -3.94 0.48
CA VAL A 16 0.80 -3.78 -0.99
C VAL A 16 -0.17 -4.72 -1.70
N GLY A 17 -0.14 -6.02 -1.36
CA GLY A 17 -1.06 -6.99 -1.96
C GLY A 17 -2.52 -6.68 -1.65
N LEU A 18 -2.82 -6.33 -0.39
CA LEU A 18 -4.16 -5.93 0.04
C LEU A 18 -4.65 -4.69 -0.73
N GLY A 19 -3.83 -3.64 -0.81
CA GLY A 19 -4.17 -2.40 -1.48
C GLY A 19 -4.39 -2.60 -2.97
N ALA A 20 -3.59 -3.43 -3.63
CA ALA A 20 -3.76 -3.76 -5.04
C ALA A 20 -5.07 -4.52 -5.29
N GLY A 21 -5.43 -5.48 -4.44
CA GLY A 21 -6.70 -6.19 -4.52
C GLY A 21 -7.91 -5.28 -4.31
N VAL A 22 -7.88 -4.41 -3.29
CA VAL A 22 -8.93 -3.41 -3.05
C VAL A 22 -9.09 -2.47 -4.26
N PHE A 23 -7.97 -2.01 -4.81
CA PHE A 23 -7.99 -1.18 -6.02
C PHE A 23 -8.59 -1.93 -7.22
N ASP A 24 -8.20 -3.18 -7.45
CA ASP A 24 -8.62 -3.96 -8.62
C ASP A 24 -10.13 -4.22 -8.60
N GLU A 25 -10.71 -4.51 -7.44
CA GLU A 25 -12.16 -4.65 -7.27
C GLU A 25 -12.91 -3.34 -7.54
N VAL A 26 -12.38 -2.21 -7.05
CA VAL A 26 -13.11 -0.93 -7.09
C VAL A 26 -12.97 -0.21 -8.44
N ARG A 27 -11.84 -0.35 -9.14
CA ARG A 27 -11.57 0.39 -10.39
C ARG A 27 -12.58 0.10 -11.50
N HIS A 28 -13.26 -1.05 -11.48
CA HIS A 28 -14.30 -1.40 -12.44
C HIS A 28 -15.52 -0.48 -12.36
N GLN A 29 -15.85 0.01 -11.16
CA GLN A 29 -16.96 0.93 -10.91
C GLN A 29 -16.50 2.40 -10.93
N HIS A 30 -15.22 2.63 -10.61
CA HIS A 30 -14.61 3.97 -10.58
C HIS A 30 -13.44 4.06 -11.58
N ARG A 31 -13.75 4.34 -12.85
CA ARG A 31 -12.77 4.26 -13.95
C ARG A 31 -11.60 5.24 -13.86
N GLU A 32 -11.76 6.35 -13.15
CA GLU A 32 -10.69 7.32 -12.87
C GLU A 32 -9.91 6.99 -11.58
N SER A 33 -9.82 5.71 -11.22
CA SER A 33 -8.98 5.26 -10.12
C SER A 33 -7.51 5.14 -10.54
N VAL A 34 -6.60 5.35 -9.59
CA VAL A 34 -5.17 5.11 -9.72
C VAL A 34 -4.63 4.54 -8.42
N TYR A 35 -3.74 3.56 -8.52
CA TYR A 35 -3.08 2.93 -7.37
C TYR A 35 -1.62 3.33 -7.29
N LEU A 36 -1.19 3.72 -6.09
CA LEU A 36 0.20 3.90 -5.68
C LEU A 36 0.51 2.99 -4.50
N THR A 37 1.79 2.72 -4.29
CA THR A 37 2.29 2.12 -3.06
C THR A 37 3.30 3.06 -2.43
N SER A 38 3.43 3.04 -1.10
CA SER A 38 4.70 3.45 -0.52
C SER A 38 5.78 2.41 -0.83
N THR A 39 7.04 2.78 -0.69
CA THR A 39 8.18 1.88 -0.83
C THR A 39 9.29 2.30 0.13
N ARG A 40 10.02 1.32 0.67
CA ARG A 40 11.26 1.56 1.42
C ARG A 40 12.49 1.51 0.51
N HIS A 41 12.30 1.13 -0.74
CA HIS A 41 13.32 1.04 -1.77
C HIS A 41 13.25 2.23 -2.72
N PRO A 42 14.29 3.07 -2.77
CA PRO A 42 14.36 4.15 -3.75
C PRO A 42 14.32 3.61 -5.18
N VAL A 43 13.57 4.27 -6.05
CA VAL A 43 13.54 4.04 -7.50
C VAL A 43 13.85 5.33 -8.25
N ASP A 44 14.24 5.18 -9.52
CA ASP A 44 14.37 6.32 -10.43
C ASP A 44 12.96 6.87 -10.74
N GLY A 45 12.64 8.03 -10.21
CA GLY A 45 11.33 8.67 -10.37
C GLY A 45 11.23 9.98 -9.60
N THR A 46 10.19 10.77 -9.88
CA THR A 46 9.95 12.03 -9.16
C THR A 46 9.29 11.73 -7.81
N LEU A 47 9.92 12.08 -6.70
CA LEU A 47 9.32 11.90 -5.38
C LEU A 47 8.07 12.78 -5.22
N LEU A 48 6.95 12.16 -4.86
CA LEU A 48 5.73 12.86 -4.46
C LEU A 48 5.88 13.36 -3.03
N CYS A 49 6.16 12.45 -2.09
CA CYS A 49 6.44 12.75 -0.70
C CYS A 49 7.24 11.64 -0.03
N GLU A 50 7.82 11.97 1.13
CA GLU A 50 8.39 11.02 2.08
C GLU A 50 7.75 11.21 3.46
N PHE A 51 7.67 10.15 4.26
CA PHE A 51 7.22 10.23 5.65
C PHE A 51 7.82 9.10 6.51
N LYS A 52 7.77 9.29 7.82
CA LYS A 52 8.32 8.36 8.81
C LYS A 52 7.23 7.70 9.64
N GLU A 53 7.42 6.42 9.92
CA GLU A 53 6.67 5.70 10.96
C GLU A 53 7.38 5.85 12.31
N GLU A 54 6.65 6.18 13.36
CA GLU A 54 7.22 6.43 14.70
C GLU A 54 7.75 5.17 15.39
N HIS A 55 7.45 3.98 14.86
CA HIS A 55 7.78 2.69 15.47
C HIS A 55 8.97 1.96 14.83
N SER A 56 9.60 2.54 13.80
CA SER A 56 10.72 1.93 13.08
C SER A 56 11.97 2.81 13.17
N HIS A 57 13.03 2.32 13.82
CA HIS A 57 14.30 3.06 14.00
C HIS A 57 15.03 3.40 12.69
N ALA A 58 14.66 2.78 11.58
CA ALA A 58 15.09 3.13 10.23
C ALA A 58 14.12 2.59 9.18
N THR A 59 13.26 3.44 8.60
CA THR A 59 13.02 3.54 7.14
C THR A 59 12.05 4.67 6.81
N ASP A 60 12.45 5.55 5.91
CA ASP A 60 11.56 6.52 5.28
C ASP A 60 10.66 5.79 4.27
N HIS A 61 9.36 6.05 4.31
CA HIS A 61 8.45 5.61 3.26
C HIS A 61 8.47 6.65 2.14
N LEU A 62 8.75 6.19 0.93
CA LEU A 62 8.79 7.01 -0.26
C LEU A 62 7.54 6.74 -1.09
N ILE A 63 6.93 7.80 -1.62
CA ILE A 63 5.86 7.69 -2.62
C ILE A 63 6.28 8.52 -3.82
N TYR A 64 6.18 7.93 -5.00
CA TYR A 64 6.59 8.56 -6.25
C TYR A 64 5.39 9.07 -7.03
N LEU A 65 5.59 10.22 -7.68
CA LEU A 65 4.66 10.74 -8.67
C LEU A 65 4.82 9.92 -9.96
N PRO A 66 3.73 9.42 -10.56
CA PRO A 66 3.82 8.69 -11.82
C PRO A 66 4.47 9.49 -12.95
N ASP A 67 5.24 8.80 -13.80
CA ASP A 67 5.84 9.41 -15.00
C ASP A 67 4.83 9.55 -16.15
N ASP A 68 3.91 8.60 -16.24
CA ASP A 68 2.79 8.59 -17.19
C ASP A 68 1.81 9.75 -16.92
N GLU A 69 1.42 10.44 -17.99
CA GLU A 69 0.60 11.65 -17.91
C GLU A 69 -0.80 11.40 -17.35
N GLU A 70 -1.45 10.31 -17.76
CA GLU A 70 -2.81 9.99 -17.31
C GLU A 70 -2.81 9.56 -15.84
N LYS A 71 -1.85 8.73 -15.43
CA LYS A 71 -1.67 8.38 -14.01
C LYS A 71 -1.40 9.62 -13.17
N ARG A 72 -0.48 10.49 -13.61
CA ARG A 72 -0.15 11.73 -12.92
C ARG A 72 -1.38 12.62 -12.79
N ARG A 73 -2.16 12.79 -13.87
CA ARG A 73 -3.42 13.57 -13.86
C ARG A 73 -4.41 13.02 -12.83
N ARG A 74 -4.58 11.71 -12.73
CA ARG A 74 -5.47 11.09 -11.73
C ARG A 74 -4.99 11.31 -10.31
N VAL A 75 -3.68 11.24 -10.06
CA VAL A 75 -3.08 11.52 -8.74
C VAL A 75 -3.32 12.98 -8.35
N THR A 76 -3.01 13.94 -9.23
CA THR A 76 -3.10 15.36 -8.89
C THR A 76 -4.54 15.86 -8.77
N ASN A 77 -5.47 15.28 -9.52
CA ASN A 77 -6.89 15.64 -9.49
C ASN A 77 -7.72 14.72 -8.58
N ALA A 78 -7.08 13.85 -7.79
CA ALA A 78 -7.80 12.95 -6.89
C ALA A 78 -8.70 13.75 -5.93
N ARG A 79 -9.94 13.28 -5.81
CA ARG A 79 -10.96 13.83 -4.90
C ARG A 79 -11.21 12.93 -3.70
N THR A 80 -10.95 11.64 -3.85
CA THR A 80 -10.99 10.66 -2.75
C THR A 80 -9.63 10.02 -2.58
N LEU A 81 -9.13 10.02 -1.35
CA LEU A 81 -7.91 9.31 -0.97
C LEU A 81 -8.28 8.05 -0.18
N VAL A 82 -7.86 6.88 -0.66
CA VAL A 82 -8.02 5.60 0.03
C VAL A 82 -6.65 5.16 0.54
N LEU A 83 -6.48 5.12 1.85
CA LEU A 83 -5.26 4.68 2.52
C LEU A 83 -5.47 3.26 3.02
N ILE A 84 -4.61 2.33 2.61
CA ILE A 84 -4.74 0.90 2.94
C ILE A 84 -3.52 0.44 3.73
N ASP A 85 -3.77 -0.15 4.89
CA ASP A 85 -2.76 -0.80 5.73
C ASP A 85 -3.30 -2.14 6.24
N ASP A 86 -2.48 -3.02 6.79
CA ASP A 86 -2.98 -4.25 7.44
C ASP A 86 -3.54 -3.95 8.84
N GLU A 87 -2.84 -3.12 9.61
CA GLU A 87 -3.19 -2.77 10.99
C GLU A 87 -3.06 -1.26 11.27
N ALA A 88 -4.05 -0.69 11.96
CA ALA A 88 -3.96 0.65 12.55
C ALA A 88 -3.90 0.58 14.08
N THR A 89 -2.76 0.93 14.67
CA THR A 89 -2.55 0.89 16.13
C THR A 89 -2.81 2.24 16.82
N THR A 90 -2.02 3.26 16.49
CA THR A 90 -2.15 4.63 17.03
C THR A 90 -2.80 5.58 16.02
N GLY A 91 -2.90 5.15 14.75
CA GLY A 91 -3.31 5.97 13.62
C GLY A 91 -2.25 6.96 13.13
N ASN A 92 -1.07 7.02 13.75
CA ASN A 92 -0.01 7.97 13.38
C ASN A 92 0.48 7.76 11.95
N THR A 93 0.59 6.52 11.48
CA THR A 93 1.01 6.20 10.10
C THR A 93 0.13 6.91 9.07
N PHE A 94 -1.20 6.74 9.14
CA PHE A 94 -2.12 7.40 8.22
C PHE A 94 -2.11 8.92 8.35
N ILE A 95 -1.95 9.46 9.55
CA ILE A 95 -1.93 10.90 9.79
C ILE A 95 -0.65 11.53 9.21
N ASN A 96 0.49 10.88 9.40
CA ASN A 96 1.78 11.31 8.86
C ASN A 96 1.76 11.25 7.34
N LEU A 97 1.24 10.17 6.77
CA LEU A 97 1.05 10.04 5.32
C LEU A 97 0.12 11.12 4.76
N LEU A 98 -1.06 11.32 5.36
CA LEU A 98 -2.00 12.35 4.93
C LEU A 98 -1.38 13.75 4.99
N SER A 99 -0.66 14.05 6.07
CA SER A 99 0.08 15.32 6.23
C SER A 99 1.13 15.49 5.13
N ALA A 100 1.98 14.48 4.91
CA ALA A 100 3.01 14.50 3.88
C ALA A 100 2.43 14.73 2.48
N LEU A 101 1.36 14.01 2.12
CA LEU A 101 0.66 14.16 0.84
C LEU A 101 0.07 15.56 0.65
N ARG A 102 -0.56 16.12 1.68
CA ARG A 102 -1.14 17.47 1.61
C ARG A 102 -0.08 18.55 1.49
N ASN A 103 1.04 18.38 2.18
CA ASN A 103 2.15 19.34 2.16
C ASN A 103 2.87 19.39 0.80
N THR A 104 2.66 18.40 -0.08
CA THR A 104 3.22 18.42 -1.45
C THR A 104 2.67 19.54 -2.31
N GLY A 105 1.49 20.08 -1.98
CA GLY A 105 0.74 21.02 -2.81
C GLY A 105 0.23 20.42 -4.14
N LYS A 106 0.42 19.12 -4.40
CA LYS A 106 0.01 18.45 -5.64
C LYS A 106 -1.36 17.77 -5.56
N LEU A 107 -1.87 17.51 -4.35
CA LEU A 107 -3.16 16.85 -4.09
C LEU A 107 -4.16 17.84 -3.49
N GLN A 108 -4.45 18.93 -4.22
CA GLN A 108 -5.27 20.04 -3.70
C GLN A 108 -6.78 19.76 -3.70
N HIS A 109 -7.21 18.74 -4.45
CA HIS A 109 -8.62 18.45 -4.70
C HIS A 109 -9.22 17.38 -3.77
N ILE A 110 -8.47 16.90 -2.77
CA ILE A 110 -8.93 15.85 -1.87
C ILE A 110 -10.07 16.38 -1.00
N GLU A 111 -11.23 15.73 -1.10
CA GLU A 111 -12.47 16.06 -0.40
C GLU A 111 -12.77 15.10 0.74
N GLN A 112 -12.26 13.87 0.66
CA GLN A 112 -12.48 12.83 1.67
C GLN A 112 -11.33 11.83 1.72
N VAL A 113 -11.18 11.20 2.88
CA VAL A 113 -10.21 10.14 3.14
C VAL A 113 -10.96 8.87 3.57
N ILE A 114 -10.52 7.72 3.06
CA ILE A 114 -11.02 6.42 3.48
C ILE A 114 -9.83 5.62 3.98
N ALA A 115 -9.90 5.17 5.22
CA ALA A 115 -8.91 4.25 5.78
C ALA A 115 -9.44 2.83 5.65
N VAL A 116 -8.64 1.92 5.10
CA VAL A 116 -8.97 0.50 4.97
C VAL A 116 -7.92 -0.29 5.74
N THR A 117 -8.35 -1.08 6.71
CA THR A 117 -7.46 -1.98 7.46
C THR A 117 -8.06 -3.36 7.65
N LEU A 118 -7.23 -4.36 7.95
CA LEU A 118 -7.74 -5.63 8.48
C LEU A 118 -8.13 -5.46 9.95
N THR A 119 -7.26 -4.82 10.73
CA THR A 119 -7.47 -4.54 12.16
C THR A 119 -7.33 -3.05 12.46
N ASP A 120 -8.25 -2.49 13.25
CA ASP A 120 -8.20 -1.09 13.70
C ASP A 120 -8.32 -1.00 15.23
N TRP A 121 -7.21 -0.69 15.89
CA TRP A 121 -7.09 -0.45 17.33
C TRP A 121 -6.88 1.04 17.65
N SER A 122 -6.89 1.90 16.63
CA SER A 122 -6.56 3.33 16.75
C SER A 122 -7.63 4.17 17.42
N GLY A 123 -8.77 3.58 17.76
CA GLY A 123 -9.87 4.31 18.38
C GLY A 123 -10.37 5.47 17.52
N LYS A 124 -10.31 5.34 16.18
CA LYS A 124 -10.71 6.37 15.20
C LYS A 124 -9.80 7.60 15.14
N ALA A 125 -8.54 7.48 15.58
CA ALA A 125 -7.58 8.58 15.63
C ALA A 125 -7.47 9.39 14.33
N LEU A 126 -7.50 8.73 13.16
CA LEU A 126 -7.44 9.42 11.87
C LEU A 126 -8.65 10.35 11.67
N SER A 127 -9.85 9.89 12.02
CA SER A 127 -11.08 10.70 11.87
C SER A 127 -11.14 11.89 12.83
N GLU A 128 -10.59 11.73 14.03
CA GLU A 128 -10.59 12.79 15.06
C GLU A 128 -9.53 13.86 14.79
N ARG A 129 -8.43 13.49 14.12
CA ARG A 129 -7.27 14.37 13.88
C ARG A 129 -7.19 14.92 12.45
N SER A 130 -7.97 14.37 11.52
CA SER A 130 -8.04 14.86 10.14
C SER A 130 -8.96 16.07 10.03
N THR A 131 -8.56 17.05 9.21
CA THR A 131 -9.44 18.17 8.84
C THR A 131 -10.40 17.82 7.69
N LEU A 132 -10.20 16.67 7.05
CA LEU A 132 -11.03 16.14 5.97
C LEU A 132 -12.00 15.09 6.53
N PRO A 133 -13.22 14.94 5.96
CA PRO A 133 -14.09 13.82 6.24
C PRO A 133 -13.36 12.47 6.10
N VAL A 134 -13.44 11.63 7.14
CA VAL A 134 -12.81 10.31 7.16
C VAL A 134 -13.88 9.23 7.31
N THR A 135 -13.78 8.19 6.49
CA THR A 135 -14.50 6.92 6.69
C THR A 135 -13.49 5.82 6.97
N SER A 136 -13.66 5.09 8.08
CA SER A 136 -12.85 3.91 8.38
C SER A 136 -13.61 2.64 7.99
N VAL A 137 -12.93 1.72 7.31
CA VAL A 137 -13.41 0.39 6.94
C VAL A 137 -12.41 -0.62 7.49
N SER A 138 -12.85 -1.47 8.41
CA SER A 138 -12.01 -2.53 8.96
C SER A 138 -12.78 -3.85 9.10
N LEU A 139 -12.06 -4.97 9.00
CA LEU A 139 -12.66 -6.29 9.28
C LEU A 139 -12.87 -6.50 10.78
N VAL A 140 -11.90 -6.06 11.58
CA VAL A 140 -11.95 -6.11 13.05
C VAL A 140 -11.54 -4.74 13.59
N SER A 141 -12.26 -4.27 14.60
CA SER A 141 -11.92 -3.02 15.29
C SER A 141 -12.09 -3.13 16.80
N GLY A 142 -11.26 -2.41 17.55
CA GLY A 142 -11.39 -2.30 19.00
C GLY A 142 -10.53 -1.20 19.59
N GLN A 143 -10.26 -1.30 20.89
CA GLN A 143 -9.42 -0.37 21.64
C GLN A 143 -8.60 -1.16 22.65
N TRP A 144 -7.37 -0.72 22.88
CA TRP A 144 -6.54 -1.21 23.96
C TRP A 144 -6.05 -0.05 24.84
N GLY A 145 -5.73 -0.35 26.09
CA GLY A 145 -5.13 0.58 27.03
C GLY A 145 -3.82 0.01 27.53
N TRP A 146 -2.79 0.85 27.59
CA TRP A 146 -1.51 0.50 28.18
C TRP A 146 -1.40 1.15 29.56
N THR A 147 -1.05 0.35 30.57
CA THR A 147 -0.66 0.85 31.89
C THR A 147 0.85 0.67 32.01
N THR A 148 1.59 1.78 32.04
CA THR A 148 3.05 1.75 32.17
C THR A 148 3.45 1.17 33.53
N LEU A 149 4.42 0.26 33.52
CA LEU A 149 5.11 -0.18 34.74
C LEU A 149 6.27 0.80 34.99
N PRO A 150 6.25 1.59 36.09
CA PRO A 150 7.21 2.69 36.29
C PRO A 150 8.67 2.23 36.29
N ASP A 151 8.93 1.01 36.76
CA ASP A 151 10.27 0.45 36.96
C ASP A 151 10.62 -0.62 35.92
N ALA A 152 9.96 -0.62 34.75
CA ALA A 152 10.27 -1.56 33.69
C ALA A 152 11.70 -1.32 33.16
N PRO A 153 12.57 -2.34 33.13
CA PRO A 153 13.89 -2.20 32.53
C PRO A 153 13.77 -1.91 31.04
N VAL A 154 14.55 -0.94 30.54
CA VAL A 154 14.61 -0.61 29.12
C VAL A 154 15.32 -1.76 28.39
N PRO A 155 14.70 -2.39 27.38
CA PRO A 155 15.36 -3.44 26.61
C PRO A 155 16.52 -2.84 25.80
N ASP A 156 17.66 -3.53 25.80
CA ASP A 156 18.81 -3.16 24.97
C ASP A 156 18.52 -3.57 23.52
N MET A 157 18.16 -2.59 22.68
CA MET A 157 17.77 -2.83 21.30
C MET A 157 19.01 -2.88 20.40
N PRO A 158 19.17 -3.91 19.55
CA PRO A 158 20.29 -3.97 18.61
C PRO A 158 20.23 -2.78 17.63
N LYS A 159 21.40 -2.24 17.26
CA LYS A 159 21.52 -1.20 16.23
C LYS A 159 21.28 -1.81 14.85
N VAL A 160 20.02 -1.91 14.44
CA VAL A 160 19.60 -2.27 13.07
C VAL A 160 19.14 -1.02 12.33
N ASN A 161 20.09 -0.13 12.02
CA ASN A 161 19.86 1.00 11.11
C ASN A 161 20.70 0.80 9.85
N VAL A 162 20.09 0.25 8.80
CA VAL A 162 20.69 0.25 7.48
C VAL A 162 19.63 0.64 6.45
N THR A 163 19.53 1.94 6.15
CA THR A 163 18.88 2.46 4.94
C THR A 163 19.88 2.40 3.77
N SER A 164 20.43 1.22 3.49
CA SER A 164 21.25 1.02 2.29
C SER A 164 20.35 0.60 1.15
N ARG A 165 20.52 1.23 -0.02
CA ARG A 165 20.08 0.64 -1.29
C ARG A 165 20.67 -0.77 -1.32
N GLY A 166 19.83 -1.79 -1.52
CA GLY A 166 20.31 -3.16 -1.67
C GLY A 166 21.36 -3.22 -2.77
N GLU A 167 22.33 -4.13 -2.66
CA GLU A 167 23.38 -4.30 -3.67
C GLU A 167 22.84 -4.68 -5.06
N TRP A 168 21.56 -5.08 -5.10
CA TRP A 168 20.88 -5.54 -6.30
C TRP A 168 19.87 -4.49 -6.75
N ASP A 169 20.04 -4.03 -7.99
CA ASP A 169 19.04 -3.20 -8.64
C ASP A 169 17.72 -3.98 -8.77
N ILE A 170 16.63 -3.23 -8.68
CA ILE A 170 15.31 -3.77 -8.97
C ILE A 170 15.26 -4.10 -10.46
N GLN A 171 15.34 -5.39 -10.79
CA GLN A 171 15.21 -5.87 -12.15
C GLN A 171 13.73 -6.14 -12.46
N GLY A 172 13.27 -5.67 -13.62
CA GLY A 172 11.95 -5.97 -14.14
C GLY A 172 10.98 -4.79 -14.16
N LYS A 173 9.86 -5.00 -14.86
CA LYS A 173 8.81 -4.01 -15.11
C LYS A 173 8.18 -3.54 -13.79
N GLN A 174 8.11 -2.23 -13.58
CA GLN A 174 7.43 -1.62 -12.43
C GLN A 174 5.93 -1.41 -12.71
N SER A 175 5.17 -2.50 -12.82
CA SER A 175 3.75 -2.46 -13.18
C SER A 175 2.76 -2.43 -12.00
N TRP A 176 3.24 -2.55 -10.77
CA TRP A 176 2.42 -2.98 -9.62
C TRP A 176 2.18 -1.91 -8.55
N GLY A 177 2.58 -0.65 -8.76
CA GLY A 177 2.16 0.45 -7.88
C GLY A 177 3.17 1.57 -7.65
N ARG A 178 4.47 1.29 -7.54
CA ARG A 178 5.49 2.31 -7.22
C ARG A 178 5.46 3.55 -8.12
N LEU A 179 5.29 3.35 -9.44
CA LEU A 179 5.16 4.41 -10.45
C LEU A 179 3.72 4.53 -11.00
N GLY A 180 2.74 4.06 -10.24
CA GLY A 180 1.32 4.10 -10.58
C GLY A 180 0.83 2.91 -11.40
N MET A 181 -0.35 2.43 -11.04
CA MET A 181 -1.08 1.36 -11.73
C MET A 181 -2.52 1.80 -12.02
N LEU A 182 -2.98 1.61 -13.27
CA LEU A 182 -4.38 1.86 -13.68
C LEU A 182 -5.18 0.57 -13.83
N ALA A 183 -4.48 -0.52 -14.12
CA ALA A 183 -4.96 -1.89 -14.11
C ALA A 183 -3.72 -2.79 -13.89
N PRO A 184 -3.88 -3.97 -13.29
CA PRO A 184 -2.81 -4.95 -13.21
C PRO A 184 -2.26 -5.27 -14.60
N ALA A 185 -0.95 -5.49 -14.70
CA ALA A 185 -0.38 -5.89 -15.98
C ALA A 185 -0.76 -7.34 -16.31
N ALA A 186 -0.84 -8.19 -15.29
CA ALA A 186 -1.19 -9.61 -15.39
C ALA A 186 -0.35 -10.34 -16.45
N ASP A 187 0.90 -9.89 -16.64
CA ASP A 187 1.80 -10.36 -17.68
C ASP A 187 2.95 -11.23 -17.17
N LEU A 188 2.94 -11.53 -15.87
CA LEU A 188 3.93 -12.39 -15.25
C LEU A 188 3.74 -13.87 -15.63
N GLY A 189 4.83 -14.49 -16.11
CA GLY A 189 4.90 -15.93 -16.34
C GLY A 189 3.97 -16.44 -17.44
N HIS A 190 3.66 -15.62 -18.46
CA HIS A 190 2.76 -16.02 -19.56
C HIS A 190 3.14 -17.35 -20.23
N GLU A 191 4.43 -17.64 -20.30
CA GLU A 191 5.05 -18.87 -20.81
C GLU A 191 4.85 -20.10 -19.91
N VAL A 192 4.48 -19.90 -18.64
CA VAL A 192 4.21 -20.97 -17.69
C VAL A 192 2.84 -21.58 -18.00
N SER A 193 2.84 -22.90 -18.22
CA SER A 193 1.63 -23.71 -18.40
C SER A 193 1.62 -24.86 -17.40
N VAL A 194 0.42 -25.37 -17.10
CA VAL A 194 0.21 -26.39 -16.07
C VAL A 194 -0.68 -27.50 -16.57
N ARG A 195 -0.50 -28.69 -16.00
CA ARG A 195 -1.40 -29.83 -16.19
C ARG A 195 -2.51 -29.80 -15.15
N LYS A 196 -3.68 -30.35 -15.52
CA LYS A 196 -4.79 -30.50 -14.58
C LYS A 196 -4.35 -31.29 -13.33
N GLY A 197 -4.57 -30.71 -12.16
CA GLY A 197 -4.22 -31.27 -10.85
C GLY A 197 -2.74 -31.11 -10.45
N GLU A 198 -1.91 -30.49 -11.29
CA GLU A 198 -0.51 -30.19 -10.98
C GLU A 198 -0.43 -29.27 -9.77
N ARG A 199 0.49 -29.56 -8.84
CA ARG A 199 0.70 -28.74 -7.64
C ARG A 199 1.76 -27.69 -7.95
N VAL A 200 1.40 -26.43 -7.85
CA VAL A 200 2.31 -25.32 -8.10
C VAL A 200 2.32 -24.40 -6.89
N LEU A 201 3.51 -24.03 -6.42
CA LEU A 201 3.68 -22.96 -5.43
C LEU A 201 4.18 -21.72 -6.16
N VAL A 202 3.46 -20.62 -6.04
CA VAL A 202 3.85 -19.30 -6.52
C VAL A 202 4.22 -18.46 -5.31
N LEU A 203 5.40 -17.84 -5.35
CA LEU A 203 5.92 -17.04 -4.23
C LEU A 203 5.96 -15.57 -4.62
N GLY A 204 5.34 -14.73 -3.80
CA GLY A 204 5.52 -13.28 -3.81
C GLY A 204 6.48 -12.86 -2.70
N THR A 205 7.27 -11.80 -2.90
CA THR A 205 8.23 -11.35 -1.88
C THR A 205 8.20 -9.84 -1.69
N GLY A 206 8.19 -9.41 -0.43
CA GLY A 206 8.15 -8.00 -0.04
C GLY A 206 7.00 -7.25 -0.74
N GLU A 207 7.34 -6.19 -1.46
CA GLU A 207 6.37 -5.39 -2.22
C GLU A 207 5.92 -6.08 -3.54
N PHE A 208 6.59 -7.14 -4.00
CA PHE A 208 6.28 -7.89 -5.24
C PHE A 208 5.34 -9.07 -4.97
N VAL A 209 4.13 -8.77 -4.52
CA VAL A 209 3.13 -9.79 -4.13
C VAL A 209 1.93 -9.86 -5.07
N TRP A 210 1.55 -8.75 -5.70
CA TRP A 210 0.32 -8.68 -6.48
C TRP A 210 0.37 -9.48 -7.80
N GLU A 211 1.38 -9.26 -8.64
CA GLU A 211 1.49 -9.98 -9.92
C GLU A 211 1.72 -11.51 -9.72
N PRO A 212 2.53 -11.97 -8.74
CA PRO A 212 2.59 -13.39 -8.38
C PRO A 212 1.26 -13.97 -7.90
N PHE A 213 0.46 -13.21 -7.14
CA PHE A 213 -0.88 -13.63 -6.75
C PHE A 213 -1.78 -13.87 -7.98
N LEU A 214 -1.81 -12.91 -8.93
CA LEU A 214 -2.57 -13.06 -10.18
C LEU A 214 -2.08 -14.24 -11.04
N LEU A 215 -0.77 -14.51 -11.03
CA LEU A 215 -0.21 -15.70 -11.66
C LEU A 215 -0.78 -16.97 -11.00
N ALA A 216 -0.84 -17.05 -9.67
CA ALA A 216 -1.42 -18.19 -8.97
C ALA A 216 -2.89 -18.42 -9.36
N GLU A 217 -3.71 -17.36 -9.39
CA GLU A 217 -5.11 -17.44 -9.84
C GLU A 217 -5.24 -17.95 -11.27
N ARG A 218 -4.41 -17.45 -12.19
CA ARG A 218 -4.39 -17.89 -13.59
C ARG A 218 -4.04 -19.38 -13.71
N LEU A 219 -3.06 -19.85 -12.95
CA LEU A 219 -2.66 -21.27 -12.95
C LEU A 219 -3.75 -22.17 -12.35
N GLU A 220 -4.42 -21.71 -11.29
CA GLU A 220 -5.58 -22.40 -10.72
C GLU A 220 -6.72 -22.51 -11.75
N ALA A 221 -7.04 -21.40 -12.43
CA ALA A 221 -8.04 -21.38 -13.51
C ALA A 221 -7.68 -22.30 -14.68
N ALA A 222 -6.38 -22.50 -14.96
CA ALA A 222 -5.88 -23.48 -15.93
C ALA A 222 -5.94 -24.94 -15.44
N GLY A 223 -6.36 -25.16 -14.19
CA GLY A 223 -6.64 -26.47 -13.61
C GLY A 223 -5.55 -26.99 -12.67
N ALA A 224 -4.54 -26.20 -12.32
CA ALA A 224 -3.58 -26.57 -11.28
C ALA A 224 -4.21 -26.51 -9.87
N LYS A 225 -3.59 -27.19 -8.92
CA LYS A 225 -3.71 -26.92 -7.49
C LYS A 225 -2.64 -25.89 -7.12
N ALA A 226 -2.97 -24.62 -7.33
CA ALA A 226 -2.05 -23.52 -7.03
C ALA A 226 -2.05 -23.21 -5.53
N PHE A 227 -0.87 -22.94 -4.99
CA PHE A 227 -0.64 -22.42 -3.65
C PHE A 227 0.10 -21.09 -3.80
N TYR A 228 -0.27 -20.11 -2.99
CA TYR A 228 0.37 -18.80 -2.95
C TYR A 228 0.98 -18.57 -1.57
N GLY A 229 2.17 -17.98 -1.52
CA GLY A 229 2.91 -17.69 -0.29
C GLY A 229 3.90 -16.55 -0.44
#